data_AF-A0A0G4P2Z9-F1
#
_entry.id   AF-A0A0G4P2Z9-F1
#
_cell.length_a   1.000
_cell.length_b   1.000
_cell.length_c   1.000
_cell.angle_alpha   90.00
_cell.angle_beta   90.00
_cell.angle_gamma   90.00
#
_symmetry.space_group_name_H-M   'P 1'
#
loop_
_entity.id
_entity.type
_entity.pdbx_description
1 polymer ?
#
loop_
_entity_poly.entity_id
_entity_poly.type
_entity_poly.pdbx_seq_one_letter_code
_entity_poly.pdbx_strand_id
1 'polypeptide(L)'
;MHCSYPGFKHKGDKERVDRPRLIPTLNDEQLELLTQRRLRATTRSYLRRMSLRDAAHEMGYLEGLIDDTESSDIRVLRTLECIMANLLRRLIALRTEEEADAALERELWAHVGE
;
A
#
# COMPACT_ATOMS: atom_id res chain seq x y z
N MET A 1 -32.29 -30.25 -18.13
CA MET A 1 -31.91 -29.99 -16.74
C MET A 1 -32.06 -28.49 -16.49
N HIS A 2 -33.09 -28.08 -15.75
CA HIS A 2 -33.32 -26.68 -15.39
C HIS A 2 -32.90 -26.47 -13.93
N CYS A 3 -31.81 -25.74 -13.69
CA CYS A 3 -31.47 -25.26 -12.35
C CYS A 3 -32.29 -24.00 -12.06
N SER A 4 -33.25 -24.12 -11.15
CA SER A 4 -33.95 -22.96 -10.56
C SER A 4 -33.15 -22.50 -9.35
N TYR A 5 -32.61 -21.28 -9.38
CA TYR A 5 -31.96 -20.69 -8.22
C TYR A 5 -33.03 -20.25 -7.20
N PRO A 6 -32.86 -20.56 -5.90
CA PRO A 6 -33.78 -20.07 -4.88
C PRO A 6 -33.67 -18.55 -4.80
N GLY A 7 -34.80 -17.86 -4.97
CA GLY A 7 -34.87 -16.40 -4.87
C GLY A 7 -34.42 -15.95 -3.48
N PHE A 8 -33.34 -15.17 -3.43
CA PHE A 8 -32.92 -14.47 -2.22
C PHE A 8 -34.05 -13.53 -1.80
N LYS A 9 -34.80 -13.89 -0.75
CA LYS A 9 -35.73 -12.98 -0.09
C LYS A 9 -34.89 -11.97 0.70
N HIS A 10 -34.60 -10.83 0.09
CA HIS A 10 -33.99 -9.71 0.78
C HIS A 10 -35.01 -9.17 1.81
N LYS A 11 -34.95 -9.68 3.04
CA LYS A 11 -35.55 -9.02 4.19
C LYS A 11 -34.67 -7.82 4.49
N GLY A 12 -34.93 -6.70 3.81
CA GLY A 12 -34.29 -5.44 4.18
C GLY A 12 -34.69 -5.13 5.61
N ASP A 13 -33.72 -5.12 6.53
CA ASP A 13 -33.90 -4.56 7.86
C ASP A 13 -34.34 -3.11 7.68
N LYS A 14 -35.62 -2.83 7.98
CA LYS A 14 -36.18 -1.48 8.01
C LYS A 14 -35.91 -0.86 9.37
N GLU A 15 -34.68 -0.94 9.85
CA GLU A 15 -34.26 -0.16 11.00
C GLU A 15 -34.35 1.31 10.57
N ARG A 16 -35.22 2.08 11.24
CA ARG A 16 -35.34 3.51 10.98
C ARG A 16 -34.06 4.16 11.48
N VAL A 17 -33.15 4.43 10.56
CA VAL A 17 -31.97 5.25 10.84
C VAL A 17 -32.49 6.65 11.15
N ASP A 18 -32.48 7.04 12.43
CA ASP A 18 -33.08 8.27 12.98
C ASP A 18 -32.49 9.58 12.42
N ARG A 19 -31.47 9.50 11.57
CA ARG A 19 -30.96 10.63 10.81
C ARG A 19 -30.58 10.16 9.40
N PRO A 20 -31.00 10.85 8.32
CA PRO A 20 -30.39 10.62 7.02
C PRO A 20 -28.89 10.89 7.18
N ARG A 21 -28.07 9.85 7.05
CA ARG A 21 -26.62 10.00 6.94
C ARG A 21 -26.40 10.74 5.62
N LEU A 22 -26.27 12.05 5.67
CA LEU A 22 -25.98 12.86 4.49
C LEU A 22 -24.64 12.37 3.97
N ILE A 23 -24.64 11.77 2.79
CA ILE A 23 -23.40 11.45 2.09
C ILE A 23 -22.80 12.81 1.74
N PRO A 24 -21.60 13.13 2.23
CA PRO A 24 -21.02 14.43 1.94
C PRO A 24 -20.75 14.54 0.44
N THR A 25 -21.22 15.64 -0.16
CA THR A 25 -21.00 15.91 -1.58
C THR A 25 -19.63 16.55 -1.70
N LEU A 26 -18.65 15.78 -2.18
CA LEU A 26 -17.32 16.29 -2.47
C LEU A 26 -17.37 17.25 -3.66
N ASN A 27 -16.60 18.34 -3.59
CA ASN A 27 -16.39 19.21 -4.75
C ASN A 27 -15.36 18.58 -5.73
N ASP A 28 -15.28 19.15 -6.93
CA ASP A 28 -14.41 18.60 -7.99
C ASP A 28 -12.92 18.59 -7.59
N GLU A 29 -12.46 19.60 -6.82
CA GLU A 29 -11.09 19.67 -6.31
C GLU A 29 -10.78 18.55 -5.31
N GLN A 30 -11.71 18.27 -4.39
CA GLN A 30 -11.60 17.17 -3.41
C GLN A 30 -11.58 15.81 -4.11
N LEU A 31 -12.41 15.63 -5.15
CA LEU A 31 -12.43 14.43 -5.99
C LEU A 31 -11.11 14.25 -6.74
N GLU A 32 -10.55 15.32 -7.30
CA GLU A 32 -9.25 15.29 -7.96
C GLU A 32 -8.14 14.89 -6.98
N LEU A 33 -8.10 15.50 -5.79
CA LEU A 33 -7.13 15.17 -4.75
C LEU A 33 -7.19 13.69 -4.33
N LEU A 34 -8.39 13.14 -4.13
CA LEU A 34 -8.57 11.71 -3.82
C LEU A 34 -8.11 10.81 -4.97
N THR A 35 -8.38 11.22 -6.22
CA THR A 35 -7.95 10.49 -7.42
C THR A 35 -6.43 10.45 -7.51
N GLN A 36 -5.77 11.61 -7.34
CA GLN A 36 -4.31 11.70 -7.33
C GLN A 36 -3.70 10.81 -6.24
N ARG A 37 -4.30 10.75 -5.06
CA ARG A 37 -3.83 9.86 -3.98
C ARG A 37 -4.00 8.40 -4.29
N ARG A 38 -5.11 8.00 -4.89
CA ARG A 38 -5.31 6.61 -5.30
C ARG A 38 -4.25 6.17 -6.31
N LEU A 39 -3.88 7.06 -7.22
CA LEU A 39 -2.76 6.85 -8.15
C LEU A 39 -1.43 6.70 -7.38
N ARG A 40 -1.11 7.64 -6.47
CA ARG A 40 0.10 7.56 -5.63
C ARG A 40 0.17 6.28 -4.79
N ALA A 41 -0.94 5.86 -4.18
CA ALA A 41 -1.02 4.63 -3.41
C ALA A 41 -0.76 3.38 -4.27
N THR A 42 -1.28 3.37 -5.50
CA THR A 42 -1.02 2.28 -6.47
C THR A 42 0.46 2.25 -6.85
N THR A 43 1.04 3.41 -7.15
CA THR A 43 2.47 3.55 -7.43
C THR A 43 3.33 3.11 -6.25
N ARG A 44 3.01 3.51 -5.02
CA ARG A 44 3.73 3.06 -3.81
C ARG A 44 3.68 1.56 -3.63
N SER A 45 2.50 0.95 -3.80
CA SER A 45 2.34 -0.51 -3.71
C SER A 45 3.22 -1.24 -4.73
N TYR A 46 3.32 -0.70 -5.94
CA TYR A 46 4.26 -1.17 -6.95
C TYR A 46 5.72 -0.98 -6.53
N LEU A 47 6.12 0.21 -6.10
CA LEU A 47 7.50 0.52 -5.68
C LEU A 47 7.95 -0.31 -4.47
N ARG A 48 7.05 -0.61 -3.55
CA ARG A 48 7.32 -1.49 -2.41
C ARG A 48 7.66 -2.90 -2.87
N ARG A 49 6.86 -3.45 -3.79
CA ARG A 49 7.12 -4.77 -4.39
C ARG A 49 8.42 -4.81 -5.16
N MET A 50 8.71 -3.75 -5.95
CA MET A 50 9.96 -3.64 -6.67
C MET A 50 11.16 -3.56 -5.72
N SER A 51 11.09 -2.76 -4.66
CA SER A 51 12.18 -2.65 -3.68
C SER A 51 12.50 -3.99 -3.00
N LEU A 52 11.47 -4.76 -2.66
CA LEU A 52 11.65 -6.11 -2.10
C LEU A 52 12.26 -7.08 -3.12
N ARG A 53 11.81 -7.01 -4.37
CA ARG A 53 12.33 -7.84 -5.46
C ARG A 53 13.79 -7.53 -5.74
N ASP A 54 14.17 -6.26 -5.79
CA ASP A 54 15.54 -5.81 -6.00
C ASP A 54 16.45 -6.36 -4.89
N ALA A 55 16.05 -6.19 -3.63
CA ALA A 55 16.81 -6.70 -2.49
C ALA A 55 16.94 -8.24 -2.51
N ALA A 56 15.86 -8.94 -2.86
CA ALA A 56 15.89 -10.40 -3.00
C ALA A 56 16.85 -10.85 -4.12
N HIS A 57 16.87 -10.12 -5.23
CA HIS A 57 17.80 -10.40 -6.32
C HIS A 57 19.26 -10.15 -5.92
N GLU A 58 19.54 -9.05 -5.23
CA GLU A 58 20.88 -8.74 -4.72
C GLU A 58 21.36 -9.78 -3.68
N MET A 59 20.47 -10.24 -2.80
CA MET A 59 20.77 -11.31 -1.85
C MET A 59 21.07 -12.65 -2.56
N GLY A 60 20.28 -13.02 -3.56
CA GLY A 60 20.54 -14.25 -4.33
C GLY A 60 21.83 -14.17 -5.15
N TYR A 61 22.17 -12.99 -5.67
CA TYR A 61 23.47 -12.78 -6.32
C TYR A 61 24.63 -12.94 -5.33
N LEU A 62 24.50 -12.39 -4.12
CA LEU A 62 25.50 -12.55 -3.07
C LEU A 62 25.66 -14.03 -2.67
N GLU A 63 24.57 -14.78 -2.55
CA GLU A 63 24.57 -16.22 -2.26
C GLU A 63 25.37 -17.00 -3.33
N GLY A 64 25.07 -16.78 -4.61
CA GLY A 64 25.84 -17.42 -5.69
C GLY A 64 27.33 -17.03 -5.68
N LEU A 65 27.66 -15.80 -5.27
CA LEU A 65 29.04 -15.36 -5.18
C LEU A 65 29.80 -16.03 -4.02
N ILE A 66 29.13 -16.39 -2.93
CA ILE A 66 29.68 -17.18 -1.83
C ILE A 66 29.97 -18.61 -2.30
N ASP A 67 29.06 -19.20 -3.07
CA ASP A 67 29.21 -20.57 -3.57
C ASP A 67 30.33 -20.68 -4.62
N ASP A 68 30.50 -19.64 -5.45
CA ASP A 68 31.48 -19.63 -6.55
C ASP A 68 32.89 -19.16 -6.14
N THR A 69 33.04 -18.50 -4.99
CA THR A 69 34.32 -17.92 -4.56
C THR A 69 34.61 -18.18 -3.09
N GLU A 70 35.89 -18.34 -2.70
CA GLU A 70 36.32 -18.25 -1.29
C GLU A 70 36.24 -16.78 -0.80
N SER A 71 35.05 -16.19 -0.88
CA SER A 71 34.80 -14.84 -0.42
C SER A 71 34.92 -14.77 1.09
N SER A 72 35.65 -13.77 1.58
CA SER A 72 35.76 -13.49 3.01
C SER A 72 34.39 -13.24 3.64
N ASP A 73 34.10 -13.93 4.74
CA ASP A 73 32.88 -13.75 5.55
C ASP A 73 32.60 -12.28 5.88
N ILE A 74 33.65 -11.48 6.15
CA ILE A 74 33.52 -10.05 6.47
C ILE A 74 32.95 -9.28 5.27
N ARG A 75 33.38 -9.60 4.06
CA ARG A 75 32.91 -8.94 2.84
C ARG A 75 31.46 -9.33 2.54
N VAL A 76 31.10 -10.59 2.78
CA VAL A 76 29.72 -11.08 2.66
C VAL A 76 28.81 -10.33 3.61
N LEU A 77 29.17 -10.26 4.90
CA LEU A 77 28.39 -9.57 5.93
C LEU A 77 28.21 -8.09 5.61
N ARG A 78 29.27 -7.38 5.21
CA ARG A 78 29.15 -5.96 4.81
C ARG A 78 28.26 -5.75 3.59
N THR A 79 28.27 -6.69 2.65
CA THR A 79 27.43 -6.59 1.45
C THR A 79 25.97 -6.78 1.84
N LEU A 80 25.67 -7.76 2.68
CA LEU A 80 24.33 -7.99 3.21
C LEU A 80 23.81 -6.78 4.00
N GLU A 81 24.63 -6.21 4.88
CA GLU A 81 24.29 -4.98 5.62
C GLU A 81 23.91 -3.83 4.69
N CYS A 82 24.68 -3.63 3.61
CA CYS A 82 24.38 -2.61 2.60
C CYS A 82 23.04 -2.84 1.90
N ILE A 83 22.76 -4.08 1.47
CA ILE A 83 21.49 -4.46 0.82
C ILE A 83 20.32 -4.16 1.77
N MET A 84 20.42 -4.62 3.02
CA MET A 84 19.38 -4.43 4.03
C MET A 84 19.17 -2.96 4.37
N ALA A 85 20.25 -2.18 4.55
CA ALA A 85 20.16 -0.75 4.85
C ALA A 85 19.50 0.03 3.70
N ASN A 86 19.82 -0.32 2.45
CA ASN A 86 19.20 0.30 1.28
C ASN A 86 17.71 -0.04 1.18
N LEU A 87 17.34 -1.30 1.38
CA LEU A 87 15.93 -1.72 1.41
C LEU A 87 15.17 -0.98 2.51
N LEU A 88 15.70 -0.95 3.73
CA LEU A 88 15.07 -0.29 4.87
C LEU A 88 14.85 1.19 4.58
N ARG A 89 15.86 1.89 4.04
CA ARG A 89 15.75 3.31 3.66
C ARG A 89 14.62 3.54 2.65
N ARG A 90 14.52 2.71 1.61
CA ARG A 90 13.45 2.80 0.60
C ARG A 90 12.07 2.57 1.21
N LEU A 91 11.93 1.57 2.09
CA LEU A 91 10.66 1.27 2.74
C LEU A 91 10.23 2.36 3.72
N ILE A 92 11.18 2.96 4.45
CA ILE A 92 10.89 4.11 5.33
C ILE A 92 10.39 5.29 4.49
N ALA A 93 11.03 5.63 3.38
CA ALA A 93 10.60 6.74 2.52
C ALA A 93 9.16 6.52 2.01
N LEU A 94 8.84 5.32 1.52
CA LEU A 94 7.49 4.97 1.08
C LEU A 94 6.47 5.05 2.22
N ARG A 95 6.87 4.68 3.45
CA ARG A 95 6.01 4.77 4.63
C ARG A 95 5.75 6.22 5.04
N THR A 96 6.77 7.08 5.01
CA THR A 96 6.61 8.51 5.33
C THR A 96 5.66 9.20 4.35
N GLU A 97 5.70 8.84 3.06
CA GLU A 97 4.74 9.35 2.07
C GLU A 97 3.31 8.84 2.34
N GLU A 98 3.15 7.58 2.74
CA GLU A 98 1.85 7.01 3.13
C GLU A 98 1.25 7.76 4.34
N GLU A 99 2.07 8.06 5.34
CA GLU A 99 1.64 8.80 6.53
C GLU A 99 1.25 10.25 6.20
N ALA A 100 1.99 10.91 5.31
CA ALA A 100 1.66 12.25 4.82
C ALA A 100 0.32 12.26 4.06
N ASP A 101 0.11 11.30 3.14
CA ASP A 101 -1.16 11.17 2.43
C ASP A 101 -2.33 10.87 3.38
N ALA A 102 -2.12 10.04 4.41
CA ALA A 102 -3.15 9.72 5.41
C ALA A 102 -3.49 10.91 6.32
N ALA A 103 -2.49 11.74 6.69
CA ALA A 103 -2.72 12.97 7.44
C ALA A 103 -3.59 13.95 6.64
N LEU A 104 -3.20 14.19 5.40
CA LEU A 104 -3.97 15.01 4.47
C LEU A 104 -5.38 14.45 4.21
N GLU A 105 -5.63 13.15 4.40
CA GLU A 105 -6.97 12.55 4.15
C GLU A 105 -7.90 12.84 5.30
N ARG A 106 -7.38 12.67 6.51
CA ARG A 106 -8.07 13.05 7.73
C ARG A 106 -8.44 14.52 7.72
N GLU A 107 -7.54 15.39 7.24
CA GLU A 107 -7.84 16.82 7.07
C GLU A 107 -9.00 17.04 6.09
N LEU A 108 -8.98 16.43 4.90
CA LEU A 108 -10.09 16.56 3.94
C LEU A 108 -11.42 16.09 4.53
N TRP A 109 -11.45 14.93 5.19
CA TRP A 109 -12.67 14.40 5.78
C TRP A 109 -13.16 15.22 6.98
N ALA A 110 -12.27 15.88 7.72
CA ALA A 110 -12.66 16.79 8.79
C ALA A 110 -13.43 18.02 8.26
N HIS A 111 -13.02 18.59 7.12
CA HIS A 111 -13.67 19.76 6.51
C HIS A 111 -15.00 19.44 5.82
N VAL A 112 -15.25 18.16 5.52
CA VAL A 112 -16.43 17.68 4.81
C VAL A 112 -17.53 17.20 5.78
N GLY A 113 -17.18 17.03 7.06
CA GLY A 113 -18.10 16.60 8.13
C GLY A 113 -18.72 17.73 8.97
N GLU A 114 -18.40 18.99 8.66
CA GLU A 114 -19.08 20.20 9.17
C GLU A 114 -20.19 20.65 8.20
#